data_AF-A0A847NF66-F1
#
_entry.id   AF-A0A847NF66-F1
#
_cell.length_a   1.000
_cell.length_b   1.000
_cell.length_c   1.000
_cell.angle_alpha   90.00
_cell.angle_beta   90.00
_cell.angle_gamma   90.00
#
_symmetry.space_group_name_H-M   'P 1'
#
loop_
_entity.id
_entity.type
_entity.pdbx_description
1 polymer ?
#
loop_
_entity_poly.entity_id
_entity_poly.type
_entity_poly.pdbx_seq_one_letter_code
_entity_poly.pdbx_strand_id
1 'polypeptide(L)' 'MKKIAITGGSGYLGTWVIKEFKENGYEILNIDMKYLQEKLCKTLIANLTNHGEAY' A
#
# COMPACT_ATOMS: atom_id res chain seq x y z
N MET A 1 2.75 5.51 -16.83
CA MET A 1 1.98 4.88 -15.74
C MET A 1 2.29 5.63 -14.46
N LYS A 2 1.29 6.12 -13.72
CA LYS A 2 1.53 6.86 -12.47
C LYS A 2 1.69 5.87 -11.32
N LYS A 3 2.68 6.10 -10.46
CA LYS A 3 2.97 5.26 -9.29
C LYS A 3 2.49 5.95 -8.01
N ILE A 4 1.83 5.20 -7.13
CA ILE A 4 1.35 5.70 -5.84
C ILE A 4 1.86 4.79 -4.72
N ALA A 5 2.46 5.39 -3.69
CA ALA A 5 2.73 4.73 -2.43
C ALA A 5 1.56 4.99 -1.46
N ILE A 6 1.02 3.94 -0.85
CA ILE A 6 -0.08 4.02 0.12
C ILE A 6 0.41 3.44 1.44
N THR A 7 0.33 4.23 2.52
CA THR A 7 0.65 3.76 3.87
C THR A 7 -0.62 3.26 4.57
N GLY A 8 -0.54 2.16 5.32
CA GLY A 8 -1.70 1.62 6.04
C GLY A 8 -2.75 0.99 5.11
N GLY A 9 -2.35 0.58 3.91
CA GLY A 9 -3.24 0.03 2.89
C GLY A 9 -3.87 -1.31 3.25
N SER A 10 -3.33 -2.02 4.25
CA SER A 10 -3.89 -3.26 4.78
C SER A 10 -4.95 -3.01 5.88
N GLY A 11 -5.24 -1.74 6.19
CA GLY A 11 -6.33 -1.32 7.08
C GLY A 11 -7.68 -1.21 6.37
N TYR A 12 -8.73 -0.85 7.12
CA TYR A 12 -10.11 -0.77 6.62
C TYR A 12 -10.25 0.16 5.40
N LEU A 13 -10.01 1.46 5.60
CA LEU A 13 -10.10 2.44 4.50
C LEU A 13 -9.00 2.22 3.45
N GLY A 14 -7.78 1.90 3.90
CA GLY A 14 -6.63 1.71 3.01
C GLY A 14 -6.87 0.66 1.92
N THR A 15 -7.56 -0.43 2.25
CA THR A 15 -7.86 -1.49 1.27
C THR A 15 -8.77 -0.97 0.15
N TRP A 16 -9.76 -0.15 0.48
CA TRP A 16 -10.65 0.46 -0.52
C TRP A 16 -9.94 1.50 -1.38
N VAL A 17 -9.05 2.29 -0.78
CA VAL A 17 -8.21 3.25 -1.52
C VAL A 17 -7.31 2.54 -2.54
N ILE A 18 -6.73 1.39 -2.17
CA ILE A 18 -5.96 0.56 -3.10
C ILE A 18 -6.82 0.05 -4.26
N LYS A 19 -8.05 -0.41 -3.97
CA LYS A 19 -8.97 -0.90 -5.01
C LYS A 19 -9.31 0.21 -6.01
N GLU A 20 -9.74 1.38 -5.51
CA GLU A 20 -10.07 2.55 -6.32
C GLU A 20 -8.90 2.94 -7.25
N PHE A 21 -7.71 3.15 -6.70
CA PHE A 21 -6.57 3.55 -7.54
C PHE A 21 -6.13 2.44 -8.49
N LYS A 22 -6.25 1.17 -8.12
CA LYS A 22 -5.91 0.08 -9.03
C LYS A 22 -6.88 0.03 -10.22
N GLU A 23 -8.17 0.19 -9.96
CA GLU A 23 -9.22 0.25 -10.99
C GLU A 23 -9.00 1.43 -11.95
N ASN A 24 -8.49 2.55 -11.45
CA ASN A 24 -8.12 3.72 -12.26
C ASN A 24 -6.74 3.59 -12.96
N GLY A 25 -6.12 2.41 -12.96
CA GLY A 25 -4.90 2.13 -13.74
C GLY A 25 -3.59 2.63 -13.12
N TYR A 26 -3.57 2.89 -11.81
CA TYR A 26 -2.35 3.26 -11.10
C TYR A 26 -1.51 2.02 -10.71
N GLU A 27 -0.19 2.18 -10.72
CA GLU A 27 0.73 1.21 -10.14
C GLU A 27 0.87 1.50 -8.65
N ILE A 28 0.51 0.54 -7.80
CA ILE A 28 0.44 0.75 -6.35
C ILE A 28 1.57 -0.02 -5.63
N LEU A 29 2.20 0.67 -4.69
CA LEU A 29 3.01 0.08 -3.62
C LEU A 29 2.32 0.35 -2.28
N ASN A 30 1.88 -0.69 -1.59
CA ASN A 30 1.46 -0.58 -0.20
C ASN A 30 2.69 -0.56 0.71
N ILE A 31 2.68 0.27 1.75
CA ILE A 31 3.69 0.33 2.81
C ILE A 31 2.95 0.13 4.13
N ASP A 32 3.17 -1.02 4.77
CA ASP A 32 2.40 -1.39 5.95
C ASP A 32 3.18 -2.39 6.81
N MET A 33 2.76 -2.61 8.05
CA MET A 33 3.36 -3.61 8.93
C MET A 33 2.84 -5.02 8.65
N LYS A 34 1.84 -5.17 7.76
CA LYS A 34 1.23 -6.44 7.39
C LYS A 34 0.87 -6.47 5.90
N TYR A 35 0.85 -7.67 5.32
CA TYR A 35 0.33 -7.87 3.97
C TYR A 35 -1.18 -7.62 3.89
N LEU A 36 -1.65 -7.23 2.71
CA LEU A 36 -3.08 -7.26 2.41
C LEU A 36 -3.58 -8.71 2.45
N GLN A 37 -4.82 -8.91 2.91
CA GLN A 37 -5.47 -10.23 2.86
C GLN A 37 -5.65 -10.71 1.41
N GLU A 38 -5.98 -9.78 0.50
CA GLU A 38 -6.06 -10.00 -0.94
C GLU A 38 -4.77 -9.48 -1.61
N LYS A 39 -4.16 -10.26 -2.52
CA LYS A 39 -2.92 -9.89 -3.20
C LYS A 39 -3.15 -8.83 -4.31
N LEU A 40 -3.61 -7.64 -3.92
CA LEU A 40 -4.00 -6.56 -4.82
C LEU A 40 -2.80 -5.78 -5.38
N CYS A 41 -1.72 -5.61 -4.63
CA CYS A 41 -0.54 -4.87 -5.05
C CYS A 41 0.72 -5.38 -4.33
N LYS A 42 1.90 -4.84 -4.68
CA LYS A 42 3.13 -5.10 -3.93
C LYS A 42 3.00 -4.45 -2.55
N THR A 43 3.50 -5.11 -1.52
CA THR A 43 3.60 -4.55 -0.17
C THR A 43 5.06 -4.51 0.25
N LEU A 44 5.54 -3.32 0.61
CA LEU A 44 6.74 -3.13 1.41
C LEU A 44 6.33 -3.29 2.89
N ILE A 45 6.90 -4.29 3.56
CA ILE A 45 6.70 -4.45 5.00
C ILE A 45 7.63 -3.46 5.71
N ALA A 46 7.04 -2.48 6.40
CA ALA A 46 7.77 -1.44 7.13
C ALA A 46 6.94 -0.92 8.31
N ASN A 47 7.60 -0.67 9.43
CA ASN A 47 7.09 0.12 10.53
C ASN A 47 7.55 1.57 10.37
N LEU A 48 6.61 2.45 9.95
CA LEU A 48 6.92 3.85 9.69
C LEU A 48 7.27 4.68 10.94
N THR A 49 7.11 4.12 12.15
CA THR A 49 7.61 4.74 13.38
C THR A 49 9.13 4.51 13.57
N ASN A 50 9.72 3.56 12.85
CA ASN A 50 11.16 3.36 12.78
C ASN A 50 11.72 4.05 11.52
N HIS A 51 12.44 5.14 11.72
CA HIS A 51 12.98 5.93 10.61
C HIS A 51 13.94 5.10 9.75
N GLY A 52 13.77 5.21 8.43
CA GLY A 52 14.64 4.54 7.45
C GLY A 52 14.13 3.18 6.95
N GLU A 53 13.05 2.63 7.51
CA GLU A 53 12.47 1.37 7.00
C GLU A 53 11.74 1.52 5.65
N ALA A 54 11.36 2.74 5.28
CA ALA A 54 10.81 3.07 3.96
C ALA A 54 11.58 4.27 3.38
N TYR A 55 12.58 3.98 2.55
CA TYR A 55 13.46 4.95 1.88
C TYR A 55 13.52 4.68 0.38
#